data_AF-X1QZF0-F1
#
_entry.id   AF-X1QZF0-F1
#
_cell.length_a   1.000
_cell.length_b   1.000
_cell.length_c   1.000
_cell.angle_alpha   90.00
_cell.angle_beta   90.00
_cell.angle_gamma   90.00
#
_symmetry.space_group_name_H-M   'P 1'
#
loop_
_entity.id
_entity.type
_entity.pdbx_description
1 polymer ?
#
loop_
_entity_poly.entity_id
_entity_poly.type
_entity_poly.pdbx_seq_one_letter_code
_entity_poly.pdbx_strand_id
1 'polypeptide(L)'
;ARQAVAHLPNVEVQSFSGLTVDFAAKVKAQAMVRGLRMSADFEREFDMGMMNKKLSPELELVCLMSGLKYQFLSASLLKETASFGGSIDDLVPKHVAEALKGRLEKK
;
A
#
# COMPACT_ATOMS: atom_id res chain seq x y z
N ALA A 1 -0.40 8.81 -5.92
CA ALA A 1 -0.85 8.69 -4.51
C ALA A 1 -1.82 9.81 -4.14
N ARG A 2 -1.39 11.08 -3.98
CA ARG A 2 -2.28 12.21 -3.65
C ARG A 2 -3.54 12.30 -4.53
N GLN A 3 -3.37 12.22 -5.85
CA GLN A 3 -4.49 12.26 -6.80
C GLN A 3 -5.51 11.12 -6.62
N ALA A 4 -5.06 9.92 -6.23
CA ALA A 4 -5.93 8.76 -6.06
C ALA A 4 -6.90 8.90 -4.87
N VAL A 5 -6.53 9.70 -3.87
CA VAL A 5 -7.30 9.90 -2.63
C VAL A 5 -7.84 11.32 -2.49
N ALA A 6 -7.73 12.16 -3.52
CA ALA A 6 -8.11 13.58 -3.47
C ALA A 6 -9.60 13.82 -3.14
N HIS A 7 -10.46 12.82 -3.36
CA HIS A 7 -11.88 12.86 -3.04
C HIS A 7 -12.18 12.57 -1.56
N LEU A 8 -11.18 12.16 -0.77
CA LEU A 8 -11.32 11.84 0.66
C LEU A 8 -10.73 12.99 1.50
N PRO A 9 -11.56 13.85 2.10
CA PRO A 9 -11.09 15.05 2.81
C PRO A 9 -10.33 14.74 4.10
N ASN A 10 -10.44 13.52 4.61
CA ASN A 10 -9.82 13.04 5.84
C ASN A 10 -8.56 12.18 5.59
N VAL A 11 -8.02 12.17 4.37
CA VAL A 11 -6.83 11.39 4.01
C VAL A 11 -5.69 12.32 3.61
N GLU A 12 -4.55 12.17 4.26
CA GLU A 12 -3.31 12.87 3.94
C GLU A 12 -2.25 11.90 3.38
N VAL A 13 -1.42 12.36 2.45
CA VAL A 13 -0.32 11.57 1.88
C VAL A 13 1.02 12.27 2.15
N GLN A 14 1.81 11.67 3.04
CA GLN A 14 3.15 12.09 3.36
C GLN A 14 4.16 10.99 3.02
N SER A 15 5.32 11.38 2.48
CA SER A 15 6.48 10.50 2.33
C SER A 15 7.30 10.53 3.61
N PHE A 16 7.86 9.39 4.01
CA PHE A 16 8.77 9.30 5.14
C PHE A 16 9.96 8.40 4.82
N SER A 17 10.98 8.48 5.65
CA SER A 17 12.17 7.63 5.65
C SER A 17 12.51 7.25 7.08
N GLY A 18 13.15 6.10 7.29
CA GLY A 18 13.41 5.56 8.62
C GLY A 18 12.34 4.57 9.07
N LEU A 19 12.19 4.37 10.38
CA LEU A 19 11.26 3.38 10.93
C LEU A 19 9.83 3.90 10.85
N THR A 20 8.90 3.00 10.50
CA THR A 20 7.46 3.30 10.43
C THR A 20 6.91 3.76 11.78
N VAL A 21 7.39 3.19 12.89
CA VAL A 21 6.97 3.56 14.24
C VAL A 21 7.37 4.99 14.62
N ASP A 22 8.53 5.47 14.16
CA ASP A 22 8.98 6.84 14.40
C ASP A 22 8.10 7.84 13.64
N PHE A 23 7.76 7.50 12.39
CA PHE A 23 6.84 8.29 11.61
C PHE A 23 5.43 8.31 12.23
N ALA A 24 4.93 7.15 12.69
CA ALA A 24 3.66 7.04 13.40
C ALA A 24 3.62 7.94 14.64
N ALA A 25 4.68 7.94 15.46
CA ALA A 25 4.82 8.82 16.61
C ALA A 25 4.82 10.31 16.21
N LYS A 26 5.56 10.67 15.16
CA LYS A 26 5.62 12.06 14.64
C LYS A 26 4.25 12.59 14.25
N VAL A 27 3.42 11.77 13.60
CA VAL A 27 2.06 12.15 13.20
C VAL A 27 1.00 11.87 14.27
N LYS A 28 1.42 11.41 15.46
CA LYS A 28 0.55 11.04 16.59
C LYS A 28 -0.51 10.00 16.20
N ALA A 29 -0.13 9.04 15.35
CA ALA A 29 -1.00 7.94 14.97
C ALA A 29 -1.24 7.01 16.16
N GLN A 30 -2.50 6.61 16.35
CA GLN A 30 -2.91 5.64 17.36
C GLN A 30 -2.89 4.20 16.83
N ALA A 31 -3.09 4.05 15.52
CA ALA A 31 -3.14 2.75 14.87
C ALA A 31 -2.47 2.78 13.50
N MET A 32 -1.90 1.64 13.11
CA MET A 32 -1.41 1.33 11.78
C MET A 32 -2.36 0.34 11.14
N VAL A 33 -2.89 0.70 9.97
CA VAL A 33 -3.82 -0.14 9.22
C VAL A 33 -3.07 -0.87 8.09
N ARG A 34 -3.24 -2.19 7.99
CA ARG A 34 -2.65 -3.04 6.95
C ARG A 34 -3.72 -3.87 6.25
N GLY A 35 -3.54 -4.11 4.96
CA GLY A 35 -4.44 -4.92 4.14
C GLY A 35 -3.92 -6.35 4.02
N LEU A 36 -4.78 -7.34 4.27
CA LEU A 36 -4.50 -8.75 4.05
C LEU A 36 -5.22 -9.23 2.80
N ARG A 37 -4.51 -9.88 1.86
CA ARG A 37 -5.13 -10.49 0.68
C ARG A 37 -5.34 -11.98 0.87
N MET A 38 -4.26 -12.75 0.99
CA MET A 38 -4.28 -14.21 1.10
C MET A 38 -3.20 -14.67 2.10
N SER A 39 -3.15 -15.96 2.43
CA SER A 39 -2.35 -16.55 3.51
C SER A 39 -0.91 -16.05 3.60
N ALA A 40 -0.20 -15.90 2.47
CA ALA A 40 1.20 -15.48 2.45
C ALA A 40 1.41 -14.01 2.88
N ASP A 41 0.42 -13.13 2.76
CA ASP A 41 0.51 -11.78 3.29
C ASP A 41 0.38 -11.78 4.82
N PHE A 42 -0.37 -12.73 5.39
CA PHE A 42 -0.60 -12.77 6.84
C PHE A 42 0.69 -12.97 7.61
N GLU A 43 1.51 -13.96 7.26
CA GLU A 43 2.76 -14.23 7.98
C GLU A 43 3.69 -13.02 7.98
N ARG A 44 3.86 -12.39 6.80
CA ARG A 44 4.68 -11.18 6.67
C ARG A 44 4.15 -10.02 7.51
N GLU A 45 2.85 -9.74 7.41
CA GLU A 45 2.22 -8.65 8.14
C GLU A 45 2.21 -8.92 9.66
N PHE A 46 2.12 -10.19 10.06
CA PHE A 46 2.21 -10.62 11.44
C PHE A 46 3.62 -10.37 12.00
N ASP A 47 4.68 -10.83 11.31
CA ASP A 47 6.06 -10.62 11.75
C ASP A 47 6.42 -9.14 11.84
N MET A 48 6.06 -8.36 10.81
CA MET A 48 6.22 -6.90 10.83
C MET A 48 5.42 -6.26 11.96
N GLY A 49 4.20 -6.75 12.19
CA GLY A 49 3.32 -6.29 13.25
C GLY A 49 3.94 -6.48 14.63
N MET A 50 4.47 -7.68 14.90
CA MET A 50 5.13 -8.02 16.16
C MET A 50 6.38 -7.17 16.39
N MET A 51 7.18 -6.93 15.33
CA MET A 51 8.33 -6.05 15.43
C MET A 51 7.92 -4.60 15.74
N ASN A 52 6.90 -4.08 15.06
CA ASN A 52 6.41 -2.72 15.32
C ASN A 52 5.82 -2.58 16.73
N LYS A 53 5.08 -3.57 17.23
CA LYS A 53 4.55 -3.59 18.61
C LYS A 53 5.66 -3.65 19.64
N LYS A 54 6.76 -4.36 19.35
CA LYS A 54 7.94 -4.40 20.23
C LYS A 54 8.63 -3.04 20.31
N LEU A 55 8.74 -2.32 19.19
CA LEU A 55 9.37 -1.00 19.11
C LEU A 55 8.47 0.13 19.64
N SER A 56 7.15 0.00 19.47
CA SER A 56 6.15 0.97 19.89
C SER A 56 4.92 0.25 20.45
N PRO A 57 4.89 -0.06 21.76
CA PRO A 57 3.79 -0.78 22.39
C PRO A 57 2.44 -0.06 22.31
N GLU A 58 2.44 1.27 22.24
CA GLU A 58 1.23 2.11 22.16
C GLU A 58 0.61 2.14 20.76
N LEU A 59 1.34 1.72 19.72
CA LEU A 59 0.82 1.69 18.36
C LEU A 59 0.02 0.42 18.13
N GLU A 60 -1.27 0.56 17.88
CA GLU A 60 -2.14 -0.58 17.55
C GLU A 60 -2.01 -1.00 16.10
N LEU A 61 -2.05 -2.30 15.83
CA LEU A 61 -2.08 -2.84 14.47
C LEU A 61 -3.48 -3.33 14.14
N VAL A 62 -4.06 -2.79 13.06
CA VAL A 62 -5.38 -3.17 12.56
C VAL A 62 -5.22 -3.78 11.18
N CYS A 63 -5.59 -5.05 11.03
CA CYS A 63 -5.57 -5.75 9.75
C CYS A 63 -6.97 -5.82 9.14
N LEU A 64 -7.13 -5.38 7.90
CA LEU A 64 -8.38 -5.44 7.14
C LEU A 64 -8.23 -6.44 5.98
N MET A 65 -9.20 -7.33 5.84
CA MET A 65 -9.25 -8.24 4.70
C MET A 65 -9.63 -7.47 3.42
N SER A 66 -8.89 -7.72 2.35
CA SER A 66 -9.16 -7.14 1.03
C SER A 66 -10.46 -7.72 0.45
N GLY A 67 -11.22 -6.90 -0.28
CA GLY A 67 -12.37 -7.40 -1.03
C GLY A 67 -11.97 -8.46 -2.06
N LEU A 68 -12.81 -9.48 -2.25
CA LEU A 68 -12.53 -10.64 -3.12
C LEU A 68 -12.03 -10.25 -4.52
N LYS A 69 -12.65 -9.24 -5.13
CA LYS A 69 -12.28 -8.74 -6.47
C LYS A 69 -10.86 -8.16 -6.59
N TYR A 70 -10.19 -7.88 -5.47
CA TYR A 70 -8.84 -7.30 -5.45
C TYR A 70 -7.80 -8.23 -4.84
N GLN A 71 -8.18 -9.46 -4.46
CA GLN A 71 -7.33 -10.37 -3.70
C GLN A 71 -6.07 -10.81 -4.48
N PHE A 72 -6.16 -10.91 -5.81
CA PHE A 72 -5.04 -11.29 -6.68
C PHE A 72 -4.13 -10.13 -7.06
N LEU A 73 -4.54 -8.88 -6.80
CA LEU A 73 -3.80 -7.70 -7.25
C LEU A 73 -2.55 -7.49 -6.40
N SER A 74 -1.41 -7.30 -7.07
CA SER A 74 -0.18 -6.79 -6.45
C SER A 74 0.47 -5.76 -7.35
N ALA A 75 1.16 -4.78 -6.77
CA ALA A 75 1.91 -3.81 -7.55
C ALA A 75 3.01 -4.48 -8.40
N SER A 76 3.60 -5.57 -7.91
CA SER A 76 4.61 -6.34 -8.68
C SER A 76 3.99 -6.98 -9.92
N LEU A 77 2.86 -7.67 -9.76
CA LEU A 77 2.13 -8.29 -10.87
C LEU A 77 1.69 -7.26 -11.90
N LEU A 78 1.10 -6.14 -11.45
CA LEU A 78 0.67 -5.06 -12.35
C LEU A 78 1.82 -4.45 -13.15
N LYS A 79 2.97 -4.21 -12.49
CA LYS A 79 4.18 -3.70 -13.17
C LYS A 79 4.72 -4.71 -14.18
N GLU A 80 4.70 -5.99 -13.86
CA GLU A 80 5.14 -7.06 -14.75
C GLU A 80 4.21 -7.17 -15.98
N THR A 81 2.90 -7.29 -15.77
CA THR A 81 1.90 -7.31 -16.84
C THR A 81 2.04 -6.11 -17.77
N ALA A 82 2.15 -4.90 -17.22
CA ALA A 82 2.35 -3.69 -18.02
C ALA A 82 3.68 -3.70 -18.78
N SER A 83 4.76 -4.24 -18.20
CA SER A 83 6.06 -4.33 -18.88
C SER A 83 6.06 -5.28 -20.08
N PHE A 84 5.14 -6.23 -20.13
CA PHE A 84 4.92 -7.12 -21.27
C PHE A 84 3.77 -6.66 -22.19
N GLY A 85 3.29 -5.43 -22.03
CA GLY A 85 2.27 -4.83 -22.90
C GLY A 85 0.83 -5.21 -22.57
N GLY A 86 0.57 -5.89 -21.44
CA GLY A 86 -0.79 -6.13 -20.96
C GLY A 86 -1.43 -4.86 -20.42
N SER A 87 -2.74 -4.66 -20.68
CA SER A 87 -3.49 -3.53 -20.12
C SER A 87 -3.79 -3.76 -18.64
N ILE A 88 -3.74 -2.67 -17.87
CA ILE A 88 -4.11 -2.61 -16.45
C ILE A 88 -5.17 -1.53 -16.17
N ASP A 89 -5.81 -1.00 -17.21
CA ASP A 89 -6.65 0.20 -17.12
C ASP A 89 -7.85 0.02 -16.17
N ASP A 90 -8.39 -1.20 -16.09
CA ASP A 90 -9.51 -1.54 -15.21
C ASP A 90 -9.08 -1.94 -13.79
N LEU A 91 -7.76 -2.03 -13.54
CA LEU A 91 -7.19 -2.52 -12.28
C LEU A 91 -6.60 -1.41 -11.42
N VAL A 92 -6.37 -0.22 -11.99
CA VAL A 92 -5.83 0.95 -11.30
C VAL A 92 -6.56 2.22 -11.70
N PRO A 93 -6.51 3.29 -10.90
CA PRO A 93 -6.99 4.60 -11.34
C PRO A 93 -6.28 5.05 -12.63
N LYS A 94 -7.01 5.65 -13.56
CA LYS A 94 -6.50 6.07 -14.89
C LYS A 94 -5.13 6.77 -14.87
N HIS A 95 -4.96 7.75 -13.98
CA HIS A 95 -3.69 8.49 -13.84
C HIS A 95 -2.49 7.60 -13.46
N VAL A 96 -2.71 6.44 -12.84
CA VAL A 96 -1.66 5.47 -12.51
C VAL A 96 -1.26 4.65 -13.73
N ALA A 97 -2.23 4.21 -14.54
CA ALA A 97 -1.97 3.49 -15.78
C ALA A 97 -1.16 4.34 -16.76
N GLU A 98 -1.56 5.60 -16.94
CA GLU A 98 -0.85 6.59 -17.77
C GLU A 98 0.59 6.83 -17.27
N ALA A 99 0.76 7.01 -15.96
CA ALA A 99 2.07 7.22 -15.35
C ALA A 99 3.00 6.00 -15.50
N LEU A 100 2.44 4.78 -15.39
CA LEU A 100 3.23 3.56 -15.54
C LEU A 100 3.65 3.35 -17.00
N LYS A 101 2.73 3.56 -17.96
CA LYS A 101 3.03 3.49 -19.39
C LYS A 101 4.16 4.46 -19.78
N GLY A 102 4.04 5.72 -19.38
CA GLY A 102 5.08 6.73 -19.64
C GLY A 102 6.43 6.44 -18.95
N ARG A 103 6.45 5.65 -17.87
CA ARG A 103 7.70 5.17 -17.25
C ARG A 103 8.34 4.03 -18.03
N LEU A 104 7.54 3.16 -18.64
CA LEU A 104 8.01 2.02 -19.41
C LEU A 104 8.52 2.43 -20.80
N GLU A 105 7.91 3.44 -21.43
CA GLU A 105 8.36 4.00 -22.72
C GLU A 105 9.70 4.75 -22.65
N LYS A 106 10.11 5.19 -21.44
CA LYS A 106 11.39 5.86 -21.20
C LYS A 106 12.55 4.89 -20.91
N LYS A 107 12.29 3.58 -21.01
CA LYS A 107 13.24 2.51 -20.72
C LYS A 107 13.70 1.86 -22.02
#